data_AF-A0A5N6UBQ3-F1
#
_entry.id   AF-A0A5N6UBQ3-F1
#
_cell.length_a   1.000
_cell.length_b   1.000
_cell.length_c   1.000
_cell.angle_alpha   90.00
_cell.angle_beta   90.00
_cell.angle_gamma   90.00
#
_symmetry.space_group_name_H-M   'P 1'
#
loop_
_entity.id
_entity.type
_entity.pdbx_description
1 polymer ?
#
loop_
_entity_poly.entity_id
_entity_poly.type
_entity_poly.pdbx_seq_one_letter_code
_entity_poly.pdbx_strand_id
1 'polypeptide(L)'
;MPVYRHVPRSLPIFSSGRFCLSRPLRANGVAPYKSGMHFSQGSFQAAPNPLEQDAGDDGARSNGNDSEPNFRSTILKMMETAATTFASIAVLGAAGYSYHRYYKYLILEKMENAFKPGDPALEVAGVESGKHQYHHEEHWVVRDEQPRLDRIIAGGAGGRYFLLIGEKGTGKTSMLLEAMRKIDGEGCAMFEAHGDLEIFRIRLGKALDYEFHEDYIGSLFSIKGPRDTTPLLDIERAFNKLEKVALARRREGLPALILIINSTHLVRDDHDGQDLLEMIQQRAEQWAASNLVTTVLNSDDYWVYERLKRYATRMEVIPVSDLPKGRAIDALRRYRRQYFGEELSHEVLEEIYDKVGGRLSFLNRVAKAKDYMKLCDSICEAEKKWFLNKCWILGPEMDDDVMDEQKYSSAAMVLARALVEKEKEMEKTYDPEIGHILPQIPLHKAREIMTRADFIQSYDHDNIFTIDSRAMVRADSVPMQNAFRDICSWEGFDKHLEGTLERIGDIESLGRTRELTIKDLWNQGKYQLAMRDPKGRDNGVAEFSVVEGQKEDEDD
;
A
#
# COMPACT_ATOMS: atom_id res chain seq x y z
N MET A 1 53.03 15.14 37.17
CA MET A 1 52.66 15.27 38.60
C MET A 1 53.61 16.25 39.27
N PRO A 2 53.22 17.10 40.24
CA PRO A 2 51.90 17.33 40.89
C PRO A 2 51.30 18.74 40.55
N VAL A 3 49.98 19.03 40.48
CA VAL A 3 48.84 19.03 41.47
C VAL A 3 48.95 20.24 42.44
N TYR A 4 48.01 21.20 42.65
CA TYR A 4 46.55 21.35 42.42
C TYR A 4 46.00 22.78 42.79
N ARG A 5 44.85 23.18 42.18
CA ARG A 5 43.63 23.93 42.70
C ARG A 5 43.73 25.42 43.14
N HIS A 6 42.76 26.35 42.97
CA HIS A 6 41.28 26.37 42.80
C HIS A 6 40.73 27.73 42.22
N VAL A 7 39.86 27.71 41.19
CA VAL A 7 38.43 28.22 41.03
C VAL A 7 38.02 29.62 41.59
N PRO A 8 37.28 30.53 40.86
CA PRO A 8 35.82 30.42 40.66
C PRO A 8 35.16 30.86 39.33
N ARG A 9 33.86 30.49 39.26
CA ARG A 9 32.87 30.46 38.16
C ARG A 9 32.19 31.81 37.83
N SER A 10 31.74 31.98 36.58
CA SER A 10 30.54 32.70 36.06
C SER A 10 30.74 32.92 34.54
N LEU A 11 29.81 32.92 33.59
CA LEU A 11 28.38 32.66 33.37
C LEU A 11 28.25 32.38 31.84
N PRO A 12 27.23 31.64 31.36
CA PRO A 12 27.11 31.26 29.95
C PRO A 12 26.43 32.32 29.08
N ILE A 13 26.79 32.26 27.80
CA ILE A 13 26.31 33.05 26.66
C ILE A 13 24.83 32.76 26.38
N PHE A 14 24.10 33.84 26.13
CA PHE A 14 22.69 33.89 25.77
C PHE A 14 22.40 33.16 24.46
N SER A 15 21.47 32.20 24.48
CA SER A 15 20.72 31.75 23.31
C SER A 15 19.29 32.29 23.38
N SER A 16 18.97 33.27 22.56
CA SER A 16 17.60 33.68 22.22
C SER A 16 17.30 33.17 20.81
N GLY A 17 16.15 32.62 20.44
CA GLY A 17 14.94 32.23 21.17
C GLY A 17 14.05 31.59 20.10
N ARG A 18 13.84 30.27 20.17
CA ARG A 18 12.79 29.61 19.37
C ARG A 18 11.46 29.90 20.08
N PHE A 19 10.58 30.62 19.40
CA PHE A 19 9.17 30.73 19.78
C PHE A 19 8.54 29.35 19.68
N CYS A 20 8.52 28.62 20.80
CA CYS A 20 7.63 27.49 21.01
C CYS A 20 6.24 28.05 21.33
N LEU A 21 5.27 27.79 20.45
CA LEU A 21 3.86 28.01 20.76
C LEU A 21 3.44 27.09 21.91
N SER A 22 2.83 27.71 22.90
CA SER A 22 2.34 27.15 24.15
C SER A 22 1.32 26.03 23.90
N ARG A 23 1.63 24.82 24.35
CA ARG A 23 0.62 23.75 24.54
C ARG A 23 -0.30 24.15 25.71
N PRO A 24 -1.63 24.01 25.60
CA PRO A 24 -2.49 24.09 26.76
C PRO A 24 -2.23 22.88 27.68
N LEU A 25 -2.14 23.16 28.98
CA LEU A 25 -2.03 22.17 30.05
C LEU A 25 -3.25 21.24 30.02
N ARG A 26 -3.02 19.97 29.67
CA ARG A 26 -4.01 18.90 29.79
C ARG A 26 -4.13 18.54 31.27
N ALA A 27 -5.29 18.77 31.86
CA ALA A 27 -5.61 18.26 33.19
C ALA A 27 -5.63 16.72 33.14
N ASN A 28 -4.65 16.08 33.81
CA ASN A 28 -4.62 14.65 34.04
C ASN A 28 -5.64 14.28 35.12
N GLY A 29 -6.88 14.01 34.71
CA GLY A 29 -7.84 13.27 35.52
C GLY A 29 -7.62 11.77 35.33
N VAL A 30 -6.65 11.20 36.05
CA VAL A 30 -6.47 9.75 36.16
C VAL A 30 -7.50 9.24 37.16
N ALA A 31 -8.56 8.60 36.67
CA ALA A 31 -9.43 7.78 37.51
C ALA A 31 -8.64 6.52 37.94
N PRO A 32 -8.61 6.16 39.23
CA PRO A 32 -7.87 5.00 39.68
C PRO A 32 -8.66 3.73 39.32
N TYR A 33 -8.22 3.02 38.29
CA TYR A 33 -8.63 1.64 38.06
C TYR A 33 -8.01 0.78 39.16
N LYS A 34 -8.82 0.37 40.13
CA LYS A 34 -8.43 -0.62 41.13
C LYS A 34 -8.29 -1.98 40.45
N SER A 35 -7.05 -2.35 40.15
CA SER A 35 -6.65 -3.75 39.93
C SER A 35 -6.74 -4.49 41.25
N GLY A 36 -7.72 -5.38 41.37
CA GLY A 36 -7.90 -6.19 42.57
C GLY A 36 -9.17 -7.01 42.47
N MET A 37 -9.19 -8.01 41.59
CA MET A 37 -10.05 -9.18 41.81
C MET A 37 -9.25 -10.45 41.51
N HIS A 38 -9.27 -11.30 42.53
CA HIS A 38 -8.70 -12.62 42.61
C HIS A 38 -9.01 -13.48 41.39
N PHE A 39 -8.00 -14.22 40.95
CA PHE A 39 -8.16 -15.48 40.24
C PHE A 39 -9.04 -16.41 41.10
N SER A 40 -10.31 -16.56 40.74
CA SER A 40 -11.07 -17.77 41.06
C SER A 40 -11.03 -18.66 39.81
N GLN A 41 -10.51 -19.87 39.98
CA GLN A 41 -10.70 -20.96 39.04
C GLN A 41 -12.22 -21.19 38.88
N GLY A 42 -12.78 -20.67 37.78
CA GLY A 42 -14.13 -20.96 37.33
C GLY A 42 -14.10 -22.19 36.43
N SER A 43 -14.67 -23.27 36.95
CA SER A 43 -14.86 -24.57 36.32
C SER A 43 -15.52 -24.48 34.94
N PHE A 44 -15.04 -25.32 34.01
CA PHE A 44 -15.76 -25.70 32.80
C PHE A 44 -17.17 -26.17 33.18
N GLN A 45 -18.20 -25.38 32.85
CA GLN A 45 -19.57 -25.87 32.87
C GLN A 45 -19.79 -26.73 31.63
N ALA A 46 -19.76 -28.04 31.86
CA ALA A 46 -20.35 -29.02 30.96
C ALA A 46 -21.81 -28.65 30.68
N ALA A 47 -22.28 -28.97 29.47
CA ALA A 47 -23.67 -28.83 29.07
C ALA A 47 -24.62 -29.42 30.14
N PRO A 48 -25.82 -28.85 30.36
CA PRO A 48 -26.73 -29.39 31.35
C PRO A 48 -27.15 -30.80 30.92
N ASN A 49 -26.83 -31.76 31.77
CA ASN A 49 -27.31 -33.13 31.65
C ASN A 49 -28.82 -33.10 31.96
N PRO A 50 -29.72 -33.56 31.08
CA PRO A 50 -31.17 -33.35 31.25
C PRO A 50 -31.83 -34.27 32.29
N LEU A 51 -31.09 -34.71 33.31
CA LEU A 51 -31.53 -35.72 34.28
C LEU A 51 -31.32 -35.38 35.77
N GLU A 52 -30.89 -34.17 36.11
CA GLU A 52 -30.85 -33.73 37.51
C GLU A 52 -31.87 -32.61 37.74
N GLN A 53 -33.06 -33.00 38.20
CA GLN A 53 -34.00 -32.09 38.84
C GLN A 53 -34.22 -32.61 40.26
N ASP A 54 -33.53 -31.95 41.19
CA ASP A 54 -33.54 -32.25 42.61
C ASP A 54 -34.89 -31.85 43.23
N ALA A 55 -35.38 -32.69 44.13
CA ALA A 55 -36.67 -32.55 44.79
C ALA A 55 -36.57 -31.55 45.95
N GLY A 56 -37.17 -30.37 45.76
CA GLY A 56 -37.43 -29.40 46.82
C GLY A 56 -38.78 -29.66 47.49
N ASP A 57 -38.70 -30.07 48.76
CA ASP A 57 -39.79 -30.22 49.72
C ASP A 57 -40.43 -28.86 50.05
N ASP A 58 -41.76 -28.76 49.89
CA ASP A 58 -42.60 -27.81 50.63
C ASP A 58 -44.00 -28.40 50.81
N GLY A 59 -44.34 -28.63 52.08
CA GLY A 59 -45.49 -29.42 52.50
C GLY A 59 -46.85 -28.73 52.36
N ALA A 60 -47.84 -29.48 51.89
CA ALA A 60 -49.24 -29.25 52.19
C ALA A 60 -49.98 -30.59 52.35
N ARG A 61 -50.60 -30.76 53.53
CA ARG A 61 -51.33 -31.94 53.99
C ARG A 61 -52.47 -32.34 53.03
N SER A 62 -52.52 -33.62 52.65
CA SER A 62 -53.76 -34.30 52.27
C SER A 62 -53.65 -35.79 52.54
N ASN A 63 -54.64 -36.30 53.25
CA ASN A 63 -54.81 -37.67 53.73
C ASN A 63 -55.27 -38.59 52.57
N GLY A 64 -54.81 -39.85 52.54
CA GLY A 64 -55.61 -40.96 52.01
C GLY A 64 -55.12 -41.70 50.74
N ASN A 65 -54.78 -42.97 50.97
CA ASN A 65 -54.80 -44.14 50.09
C ASN A 65 -53.73 -44.33 49.00
N ASP A 66 -52.96 -45.40 49.22
CA ASP A 66 -52.26 -46.20 48.22
C ASP A 66 -53.15 -46.51 47.01
N SER A 67 -52.66 -46.19 45.81
CA SER A 67 -53.19 -46.67 44.54
C SER A 67 -52.03 -46.69 43.53
N GLU A 68 -51.80 -47.85 42.93
CA GLU A 68 -50.75 -48.14 41.94
C GLU A 68 -50.62 -47.08 40.83
N PRO A 69 -49.41 -46.88 40.25
CA PRO A 69 -49.19 -45.91 39.19
C PRO A 69 -50.01 -46.27 37.95
N ASN A 70 -51.07 -45.52 37.73
CA ASN A 70 -51.98 -45.74 36.61
C ASN A 70 -51.24 -45.39 35.30
N PHE A 71 -50.88 -46.39 34.49
CA PHE A 71 -50.09 -46.25 33.24
C PHE A 71 -50.58 -45.11 32.31
N ARG A 72 -51.88 -44.82 32.34
CA ARG A 72 -52.51 -43.70 31.61
C ARG A 72 -52.08 -42.31 32.10
N SER A 73 -51.90 -42.10 33.41
CA SER A 73 -51.46 -40.80 33.95
C SER A 73 -49.98 -40.56 33.68
N THR A 74 -49.15 -41.61 33.71
CA THR A 74 -47.74 -41.54 33.30
C THR A 74 -47.62 -41.22 31.80
N ILE A 75 -48.41 -41.86 30.93
CA ILE A 75 -48.43 -41.54 29.50
C ILE A 75 -48.88 -40.10 29.25
N LEU A 76 -49.91 -39.61 29.95
CA LEU A 76 -50.38 -38.24 29.82
C LEU A 76 -49.31 -37.23 30.24
N LYS A 77 -48.61 -37.47 31.36
CA LYS A 77 -47.47 -36.64 31.78
C LYS A 77 -46.32 -36.68 30.77
N MET A 78 -45.99 -37.86 30.23
CA MET A 78 -44.97 -37.99 29.18
C MET A 78 -45.37 -37.23 27.91
N MET A 79 -46.64 -37.26 27.52
CA MET A 79 -47.18 -36.49 26.38
C MET A 79 -47.14 -34.98 26.65
N GLU A 80 -47.45 -34.54 27.88
CA GLU A 80 -47.39 -33.14 28.29
C GLU A 80 -45.94 -32.62 28.29
N THR A 81 -45.00 -33.40 28.84
CA THR A 81 -43.56 -33.10 28.78
C THR A 81 -43.08 -33.06 27.33
N ALA A 82 -43.44 -34.06 26.51
CA ALA A 82 -43.06 -34.10 25.10
C ALA A 82 -43.64 -32.92 24.30
N ALA A 83 -44.88 -32.54 24.55
CA ALA A 83 -45.52 -31.37 23.94
C ALA A 83 -44.83 -30.07 24.37
N THR A 84 -44.45 -29.94 25.64
CA THR A 84 -43.73 -28.78 26.17
C THR A 84 -42.34 -28.65 25.55
N THR A 85 -41.59 -29.77 25.46
CA THR A 85 -40.28 -29.81 24.79
C THR A 85 -40.41 -29.48 23.30
N PHE A 86 -41.41 -30.04 22.62
CA PHE A 86 -41.69 -29.74 21.21
C PHE A 86 -42.04 -28.26 21.00
N ALA A 87 -42.91 -27.69 21.84
CA ALA A 87 -43.25 -26.27 21.78
C ALA A 87 -42.01 -25.39 21.99
N SER A 88 -41.13 -25.75 22.93
CA SER A 88 -39.89 -25.03 23.21
C SER A 88 -38.93 -25.07 22.01
N ILE A 89 -38.75 -26.25 21.40
CA ILE A 89 -37.93 -26.41 20.18
C ILE A 89 -38.54 -25.64 19.00
N ALA A 90 -39.87 -25.67 18.84
CA ALA A 90 -40.56 -24.97 17.78
C ALA A 90 -40.39 -23.44 17.91
N VAL A 91 -40.53 -22.89 19.13
CA VAL A 91 -40.29 -21.47 19.41
C VAL A 91 -38.84 -21.10 19.14
N LEU A 92 -37.88 -21.91 19.61
CA LEU A 92 -36.46 -21.67 19.36
C LEU A 92 -36.13 -21.70 17.87
N GLY A 93 -36.68 -22.67 17.13
CA GLY A 93 -36.51 -22.79 15.68
C GLY A 93 -37.11 -21.61 14.92
N ALA A 94 -38.32 -21.18 15.30
CA ALA A 94 -38.98 -20.01 14.71
C ALA A 94 -38.21 -18.71 15.00
N ALA A 95 -37.72 -18.52 16.23
CA ALA A 95 -36.90 -17.38 16.62
C ALA A 95 -35.58 -17.35 15.84
N GLY A 96 -34.86 -18.48 15.78
CA GLY A 96 -33.62 -18.61 15.03
C GLY A 96 -33.78 -18.35 13.54
N TYR A 97 -34.83 -18.91 12.91
CA TYR A 97 -35.14 -18.67 11.50
C TYR A 97 -35.49 -17.19 11.23
N SER A 98 -36.32 -16.60 12.09
CA SER A 98 -36.73 -15.19 11.97
C SER A 98 -35.54 -14.25 12.11
N TYR A 99 -34.69 -14.47 13.12
CA TYR A 99 -33.44 -13.72 13.29
C TYR A 99 -32.52 -13.87 12.08
N HIS A 100 -32.33 -15.10 11.58
CA HIS A 100 -31.45 -15.33 10.43
C HIS A 100 -31.95 -14.64 9.15
N ARG A 101 -33.27 -14.63 8.93
CA ARG A 101 -33.88 -13.91 7.80
C ARG A 101 -33.76 -12.39 7.97
N TYR A 102 -34.03 -11.89 9.17
CA TYR A 102 -33.87 -10.47 9.50
C TYR A 102 -32.42 -10.00 9.32
N TYR A 103 -31.45 -10.75 9.84
CA TYR A 103 -30.02 -10.44 9.71
C TYR A 103 -29.57 -10.37 8.25
N LYS A 104 -30.03 -11.32 7.41
CA LYS A 104 -29.74 -11.30 5.96
C LYS A 104 -30.31 -10.06 5.26
N TYR A 105 -31.49 -9.59 5.69
CA TYR A 105 -32.08 -8.36 5.18
C TYR A 105 -31.29 -7.14 5.66
N LEU A 106 -31.02 -7.05 6.96
CA LEU A 106 -30.29 -5.95 7.59
C LEU A 106 -28.91 -5.73 6.95
N ILE A 107 -28.16 -6.79 6.66
CA ILE A 107 -26.86 -6.69 5.96
C ILE A 107 -26.99 -5.97 4.61
N LEU A 108 -28.01 -6.33 3.81
CA LEU A 108 -28.19 -5.73 2.49
C LEU A 108 -28.64 -4.27 2.59
N GLU A 109 -29.46 -3.96 3.60
CA GLU A 109 -29.90 -2.60 3.88
C GLU A 109 -28.77 -1.70 4.38
N LYS A 110 -27.93 -2.19 5.31
CA LYS A 110 -26.69 -1.51 5.74
C LYS A 110 -25.79 -1.20 4.55
N MET A 111 -25.53 -2.20 3.72
CA MET A 111 -24.69 -2.03 2.54
C MET A 111 -25.29 -1.06 1.51
N GLU A 112 -26.59 -1.04 1.31
CA GLU A 112 -27.27 -0.02 0.49
C GLU A 112 -27.11 1.39 1.09
N ASN A 113 -27.17 1.52 2.42
CA ASN A 113 -26.97 2.80 3.10
C ASN A 113 -25.55 3.35 2.90
N ALA A 114 -24.55 2.49 2.74
CA ALA A 114 -23.18 2.92 2.45
C ALA A 114 -23.03 3.71 1.14
N PHE A 115 -23.99 3.60 0.21
CA PHE A 115 -24.01 4.32 -1.06
C PHE A 115 -25.02 5.50 -1.08
N LYS A 116 -25.60 5.85 0.06
CA LYS A 116 -26.44 7.05 0.17
C LYS A 116 -25.56 8.31 0.27
N PRO A 117 -26.10 9.50 -0.02
CA PRO A 117 -25.34 10.75 0.08
C PRO A 117 -24.69 10.93 1.45
N GLY A 118 -23.50 11.54 1.48
CA GLY A 118 -22.69 11.73 2.69
C GLY A 118 -21.69 10.60 2.97
N ASP A 119 -20.97 10.13 1.94
CA ASP A 119 -19.91 9.12 2.09
C ASP A 119 -18.87 9.54 3.16
N PRO A 120 -18.48 8.66 4.11
CA PRO A 120 -17.52 8.99 5.17
C PRO A 120 -16.15 9.47 4.69
N ALA A 121 -15.70 9.03 3.50
CA ALA A 121 -14.46 9.51 2.90
C ALA A 121 -14.53 11.00 2.56
N LEU A 122 -15.71 11.52 2.20
CA LEU A 122 -15.94 12.96 2.05
C LEU A 122 -15.84 13.67 3.40
N GLU A 123 -16.46 13.15 4.46
CA GLU A 123 -16.36 13.72 5.81
C GLU A 123 -14.91 13.77 6.32
N VAL A 124 -14.17 12.66 6.17
CA VAL A 124 -12.76 12.57 6.59
C VAL A 124 -11.87 13.50 5.79
N ALA A 125 -12.15 13.67 4.49
CA ALA A 125 -11.46 14.64 3.67
C ALA A 125 -11.91 16.10 3.95
N GLY A 126 -12.85 16.33 4.86
CA GLY A 126 -13.41 17.63 5.22
C GLY A 126 -14.49 18.14 4.26
N VAL A 127 -14.88 17.34 3.28
CA VAL A 127 -15.78 17.63 2.16
C VAL A 127 -17.25 17.45 2.58
N GLU A 128 -17.71 18.09 3.66
CA GLU A 128 -19.13 18.00 4.07
C GLU A 128 -20.03 18.85 3.16
N SER A 129 -21.15 18.28 2.69
CA SER A 129 -22.24 19.06 2.10
C SER A 129 -22.97 19.88 3.16
N GLY A 130 -23.10 21.19 2.93
CA GLY A 130 -23.92 22.09 3.76
C GLY A 130 -23.17 22.87 4.86
N LYS A 131 -21.91 22.56 5.15
CA LYS A 131 -21.03 23.47 5.90
C LYS A 131 -20.07 24.15 4.93
N HIS A 132 -20.12 25.48 4.86
CA HIS A 132 -19.23 26.33 4.07
C HIS A 132 -17.73 26.28 4.48
N GLN A 133 -17.26 25.18 5.08
CA GLN A 133 -15.90 25.01 5.58
C GLN A 133 -15.14 23.87 4.90
N TYR A 134 -15.62 23.39 3.75
CA TYR A 134 -14.65 22.91 2.78
C TYR A 134 -13.90 24.14 2.26
N HIS A 135 -12.60 24.22 2.48
CA HIS A 135 -11.75 25.14 1.74
C HIS A 135 -11.68 24.63 0.28
N HIS A 136 -12.80 24.76 -0.42
CA HIS A 136 -13.07 24.30 -1.79
C HIS A 136 -11.96 24.67 -2.78
N GLU A 137 -11.28 25.78 -2.52
CA GLU A 137 -10.24 26.31 -3.38
C GLU A 137 -8.82 25.79 -3.01
N GLU A 138 -8.62 25.20 -1.82
CA GLU A 138 -7.25 24.91 -1.30
C GLU A 138 -6.50 23.86 -2.12
N HIS A 139 -7.22 22.96 -2.77
CA HIS A 139 -6.63 21.84 -3.49
C HIS A 139 -7.14 21.72 -4.93
N TRP A 140 -8.05 22.60 -5.37
CA TRP A 140 -8.80 22.36 -6.60
C TRP A 140 -8.24 23.12 -7.81
N VAL A 141 -7.65 22.36 -8.73
CA VAL A 141 -7.24 22.82 -10.06
C VAL A 141 -7.99 21.99 -11.09
N VAL A 142 -8.79 22.65 -11.92
CA VAL A 142 -9.51 21.98 -13.01
C VAL A 142 -8.49 21.40 -14.00
N ARG A 143 -8.51 20.08 -14.12
CA ARG A 143 -7.71 19.27 -15.04
C ARG A 143 -8.51 18.88 -16.28
N ASP A 144 -7.84 18.56 -17.38
CA ASP A 144 -8.51 18.11 -18.62
C ASP A 144 -9.25 16.80 -18.43
N GLU A 145 -8.73 15.95 -17.56
CA GLU A 145 -9.31 14.66 -17.26
C GLU A 145 -10.55 14.78 -16.36
N GLN A 146 -10.77 15.93 -15.71
CA GLN A 146 -11.85 16.08 -14.73
C GLN A 146 -13.26 15.89 -15.31
N PRO A 147 -13.65 16.51 -16.43
CA PRO A 147 -15.01 16.32 -16.98
C PRO A 147 -15.31 14.85 -17.31
N ARG A 148 -14.28 14.10 -17.68
CA ARG A 148 -14.38 12.65 -17.91
C ARG A 148 -14.59 11.90 -16.60
N LEU A 149 -13.80 12.23 -15.57
CA LEU A 149 -13.93 11.61 -14.25
C LEU A 149 -15.27 11.92 -13.60
N ASP A 150 -15.73 13.18 -13.66
CA ASP A 150 -17.05 13.59 -13.18
C ASP A 150 -18.16 12.74 -13.80
N ARG A 151 -18.09 12.49 -15.12
CA ARG A 151 -19.06 11.64 -15.82
C ARG A 151 -19.00 10.18 -15.35
N ILE A 152 -17.79 9.66 -15.10
CA ILE A 152 -17.61 8.28 -14.63
C ILE A 152 -18.23 8.12 -13.24
N ILE A 153 -17.88 9.02 -12.31
CA ILE A 153 -18.34 8.96 -10.92
C ILE A 153 -19.85 9.26 -10.82
N ALA A 154 -20.41 10.09 -11.69
CA ALA A 154 -21.86 10.28 -11.80
C ALA A 154 -22.62 9.08 -12.44
N GLY A 155 -21.95 7.96 -12.73
CA GLY A 155 -22.57 6.76 -13.29
C GLY A 155 -22.83 6.80 -14.80
N GLY A 156 -22.31 7.80 -15.51
CA GLY A 156 -22.52 8.00 -16.95
C GLY A 156 -21.61 7.18 -17.88
N ALA A 157 -20.70 6.37 -17.33
CA ALA A 157 -19.68 5.63 -18.08
C ALA A 157 -19.73 4.11 -17.80
N GLY A 158 -20.93 3.54 -17.83
CA GLY A 158 -21.14 2.10 -17.62
C GLY A 158 -20.45 1.21 -18.67
N GLY A 159 -20.30 -0.08 -18.33
CA GLY A 159 -19.72 -1.07 -19.25
C GLY A 159 -18.20 -1.24 -19.17
N ARG A 160 -17.52 -0.47 -18.32
CA ARG A 160 -16.06 -0.42 -18.14
C ARG A 160 -15.68 -0.32 -16.67
N TYR A 161 -14.42 -0.58 -16.36
CA TYR A 161 -13.80 -0.20 -15.10
C TYR A 161 -12.52 0.58 -15.39
N PHE A 162 -12.09 1.41 -14.46
CA PHE A 162 -11.10 2.45 -14.73
C PHE A 162 -9.87 2.29 -13.84
N LEU A 163 -8.69 2.54 -14.40
CA LEU A 163 -7.43 2.67 -13.67
C LEU A 163 -6.87 4.07 -13.88
N LEU A 164 -6.89 4.89 -12.82
CA LEU A 164 -6.15 6.14 -12.77
C LEU A 164 -4.70 5.80 -12.45
N ILE A 165 -3.78 6.25 -13.29
CA ILE A 165 -2.33 6.04 -13.13
C ILE A 165 -1.59 7.35 -13.30
N GLY A 166 -0.57 7.57 -12.48
CA GLY A 166 0.26 8.77 -12.59
C GLY A 166 1.11 8.95 -11.34
N GLU A 167 2.01 9.91 -11.34
CA GLU A 167 3.01 10.01 -10.28
C GLU A 167 2.40 10.41 -8.93
N LYS A 168 3.11 10.11 -7.85
CA LYS A 168 2.71 10.53 -6.52
C LYS A 168 2.59 12.05 -6.45
N GLY A 169 1.44 12.53 -5.96
CA GLY A 169 1.22 13.97 -5.78
C GLY A 169 0.80 14.73 -7.05
N THR A 170 0.38 14.04 -8.11
CA THR A 170 -0.28 14.65 -9.27
C THR A 170 -1.72 15.09 -8.98
N GLY A 171 -2.40 14.52 -7.97
CA GLY A 171 -3.74 14.94 -7.56
C GLY A 171 -4.87 13.99 -7.97
N LYS A 172 -4.56 12.74 -8.31
CA LYS A 172 -5.55 11.68 -8.63
C LYS A 172 -6.64 11.53 -7.57
N THR A 173 -6.25 11.44 -6.30
CA THR A 173 -7.20 11.35 -5.16
C THR A 173 -8.07 12.60 -5.06
N SER A 174 -7.49 13.80 -5.22
CA SER A 174 -8.24 15.06 -5.17
C SER A 174 -9.28 15.15 -6.29
N MET A 175 -8.96 14.64 -7.48
CA MET A 175 -9.90 14.57 -8.60
C MET A 175 -11.10 13.63 -8.30
N LEU A 176 -10.84 12.47 -7.67
CA LEU A 176 -11.88 11.52 -7.28
C LEU A 176 -12.82 12.12 -6.22
N LEU A 177 -12.26 12.72 -5.18
CA LEU A 177 -13.04 13.37 -4.11
C LEU A 177 -13.89 14.52 -4.66
N GLU A 178 -13.36 15.34 -5.57
CA GLU A 178 -14.14 16.41 -6.21
C GLU A 178 -15.29 15.86 -7.07
N ALA A 179 -15.06 14.77 -7.79
CA ALA A 179 -16.09 14.13 -8.59
C ALA A 179 -17.21 13.55 -7.71
N MET A 180 -16.86 12.91 -6.58
CA MET A 180 -17.82 12.44 -5.58
C MET A 180 -18.59 13.60 -4.95
N ARG A 181 -17.92 14.71 -4.59
CA ARG A 181 -18.54 15.89 -3.99
C ARG A 181 -19.64 16.49 -4.87
N LYS A 182 -19.44 16.53 -6.19
CA LYS A 182 -20.43 17.07 -7.15
C LYS A 182 -21.77 16.33 -7.12
N ILE A 183 -21.78 15.09 -6.65
CA ILE A 183 -22.98 14.25 -6.49
C ILE A 183 -23.24 13.91 -5.02
N ASP A 184 -22.62 14.63 -4.08
CA ASP A 184 -22.74 14.38 -2.63
C ASP A 184 -22.41 12.94 -2.19
N GLY A 185 -21.54 12.26 -2.94
CA GLY A 185 -21.21 10.85 -2.72
C GLY A 185 -22.33 9.86 -3.06
N GLU A 186 -23.42 10.31 -3.69
CA GLU A 186 -24.54 9.42 -4.06
C GLU A 186 -24.06 8.28 -4.97
N GLY A 187 -24.40 7.04 -4.60
CA GLY A 187 -24.06 5.86 -5.37
C GLY A 187 -22.58 5.48 -5.33
N CYS A 188 -21.76 6.14 -4.49
CA CYS A 188 -20.32 5.90 -4.38
C CYS A 188 -19.94 5.29 -3.03
N ALA A 189 -18.92 4.43 -3.05
CA ALA A 189 -18.19 4.02 -1.86
C ALA A 189 -16.68 4.09 -2.15
N MET A 190 -15.91 4.69 -1.25
CA MET A 190 -14.46 4.82 -1.41
C MET A 190 -13.68 4.29 -0.19
N PHE A 191 -12.58 3.59 -0.44
CA PHE A 191 -11.62 3.20 0.61
C PHE A 191 -10.18 3.15 0.11
N GLU A 192 -9.23 3.15 1.04
CA GLU A 192 -7.80 3.03 0.74
C GLU A 192 -7.32 1.57 0.81
N ALA A 193 -6.65 1.12 -0.25
CA ALA A 193 -5.99 -0.17 -0.27
C ALA A 193 -4.85 -0.25 0.78
N HIS A 194 -4.48 -1.47 1.11
CA HIS A 194 -3.44 -1.77 2.08
C HIS A 194 -2.72 -3.07 1.68
N GLY A 195 -1.44 -3.19 2.03
CA GLY A 195 -0.63 -4.37 1.75
C GLY A 195 -0.89 -5.57 2.68
N ASP A 196 -1.72 -5.40 3.69
CA ASP A 196 -2.15 -6.44 4.62
C ASP A 196 -3.63 -6.74 4.34
N LEU A 197 -3.94 -8.02 4.07
CA LEU A 197 -5.27 -8.46 3.68
C LEU A 197 -6.32 -8.27 4.78
N GLU A 198 -5.97 -8.39 6.06
CA GLU A 198 -6.91 -8.16 7.15
C GLU A 198 -7.27 -6.67 7.25
N ILE A 199 -6.28 -5.80 7.11
CA ILE A 199 -6.53 -4.35 7.10
C ILE A 199 -7.34 -3.97 5.85
N PHE A 200 -7.05 -4.57 4.70
CA PHE A 200 -7.85 -4.38 3.49
C PHE A 200 -9.30 -4.81 3.72
N ARG A 201 -9.52 -6.02 4.28
CA ARG A 201 -10.84 -6.54 4.64
C ARG A 201 -11.60 -5.56 5.54
N ILE A 202 -10.99 -5.10 6.62
CA ILE A 202 -11.62 -4.15 7.57
C ILE A 202 -11.99 -2.82 6.88
N ARG A 203 -11.10 -2.27 6.05
CA ARG A 203 -11.37 -1.01 5.33
C ARG A 203 -12.50 -1.16 4.32
N LEU A 204 -12.52 -2.26 3.57
CA LEU A 204 -13.61 -2.60 2.66
C LEU A 204 -14.93 -2.75 3.42
N GLY A 205 -14.93 -3.48 4.55
CA GLY A 205 -16.11 -3.64 5.40
C GLY A 205 -16.68 -2.31 5.86
N LYS A 206 -15.82 -1.41 6.36
CA LYS A 206 -16.24 -0.06 6.77
C LYS A 206 -16.84 0.74 5.62
N ALA A 207 -16.23 0.72 4.44
CA ALA A 207 -16.72 1.47 3.29
C ALA A 207 -18.03 0.91 2.71
N LEU A 208 -18.32 -0.37 2.93
CA LEU A 208 -19.56 -1.02 2.49
C LEU A 208 -20.58 -1.20 3.62
N ASP A 209 -20.36 -0.60 4.80
CA ASP A 209 -21.14 -0.85 6.03
C ASP A 209 -21.44 -2.36 6.23
N TYR A 210 -20.39 -3.17 6.10
CA TYR A 210 -20.43 -4.62 6.12
C TYR A 210 -19.60 -5.19 7.27
N GLU A 211 -20.31 -5.75 8.24
CA GLU A 211 -19.74 -6.48 9.36
C GLU A 211 -19.60 -7.96 8.95
N PHE A 212 -18.37 -8.49 8.96
CA PHE A 212 -18.03 -9.84 8.48
C PHE A 212 -18.48 -10.93 9.47
N HIS A 213 -19.77 -10.93 9.83
CA HIS A 213 -20.37 -11.78 10.86
C HIS A 213 -19.88 -11.53 12.29
N GLU A 214 -19.21 -10.40 12.53
CA GLU A 214 -18.75 -9.98 13.86
C GLU A 214 -19.94 -9.69 14.81
N ASP A 215 -21.09 -9.28 14.25
CA ASP A 215 -22.36 -9.05 14.94
C ASP A 215 -23.37 -10.22 14.86
N TYR A 216 -22.96 -11.37 14.30
CA TYR A 216 -23.86 -12.49 14.08
C TYR A 216 -24.04 -13.36 15.33
N ILE A 217 -25.19 -13.27 15.98
CA ILE A 217 -25.53 -14.00 17.23
C ILE A 217 -26.23 -15.34 16.92
N GLY A 218 -26.08 -15.89 15.70
CA GLY A 218 -26.72 -17.15 15.31
C GLY A 218 -26.28 -18.38 16.10
N SER A 219 -25.09 -18.30 16.74
CA SER A 219 -24.57 -19.35 17.62
C SER A 219 -25.50 -19.66 18.79
N LEU A 220 -26.27 -18.67 19.30
CA LEU A 220 -27.27 -18.89 20.36
C LEU A 220 -28.40 -19.85 19.93
N PHE A 221 -28.64 -19.99 18.63
CA PHE A 221 -29.68 -20.86 18.06
C PHE A 221 -29.11 -22.16 17.47
N SER A 222 -27.86 -22.51 17.78
CA SER A 222 -27.14 -23.61 17.11
C SER A 222 -27.05 -23.46 15.58
N ILE A 223 -27.26 -22.25 15.05
CA ILE A 223 -27.03 -21.93 13.64
C ILE A 223 -25.55 -21.61 13.50
N LYS A 224 -24.81 -22.48 12.82
CA LYS A 224 -23.40 -22.23 12.54
C LYS A 224 -23.29 -20.98 11.68
N GLY A 225 -22.51 -20.01 12.16
CA GLY A 225 -22.01 -18.93 11.32
C GLY A 225 -21.12 -19.49 10.18
N PRO A 226 -20.74 -18.65 9.21
CA PRO A 226 -19.70 -19.04 8.28
C PRO A 226 -18.45 -19.45 9.06
N ARG A 227 -17.76 -20.48 8.57
CA ARG A 227 -16.48 -20.93 9.15
C ARG A 227 -15.48 -19.79 9.15
N ASP A 228 -14.56 -19.79 10.13
CA ASP A 228 -13.34 -18.98 10.08
C ASP A 228 -12.72 -19.14 8.69
N THR A 229 -12.58 -18.02 7.99
CA THR A 229 -12.10 -17.98 6.62
C THR A 229 -10.94 -17.05 6.49
N THR A 230 -10.20 -17.21 5.39
CA THR A 230 -9.14 -16.28 5.04
C THR A 230 -9.74 -14.91 4.69
N PRO A 231 -9.03 -13.80 4.96
CA PRO A 231 -9.52 -12.47 4.64
C PRO A 231 -9.87 -12.29 3.16
N LEU A 232 -9.18 -12.98 2.24
CA LEU A 232 -9.50 -12.99 0.82
C LEU A 232 -10.91 -13.54 0.52
N LEU A 233 -11.31 -14.63 1.18
CA LEU A 233 -12.67 -15.19 1.02
C LEU A 233 -13.74 -14.28 1.62
N ASP A 234 -13.42 -13.54 2.68
CA ASP A 234 -14.33 -12.58 3.27
C ASP A 234 -14.54 -11.36 2.38
N ILE A 235 -13.47 -10.84 1.77
CA ILE A 235 -13.55 -9.80 0.74
C ILE A 235 -14.46 -10.27 -0.42
N GLU A 236 -14.25 -11.49 -0.91
CA GLU A 236 -15.09 -12.09 -1.96
C GLU A 236 -16.57 -12.21 -1.55
N ARG A 237 -16.85 -12.55 -0.28
CA ARG A 237 -18.23 -12.56 0.24
C ARG A 237 -18.84 -11.16 0.28
N ALA A 238 -18.07 -10.15 0.68
CA ALA A 238 -18.53 -8.76 0.67
C ALA A 238 -18.89 -8.33 -0.76
N PHE A 239 -18.04 -8.65 -1.75
CA PHE A 239 -18.33 -8.40 -3.17
C PHE A 239 -19.58 -9.13 -3.67
N ASN A 240 -19.81 -10.37 -3.24
CA ASN A 240 -21.07 -11.08 -3.55
C ASN A 240 -22.32 -10.42 -2.94
N LYS A 241 -22.19 -9.75 -1.79
CA LYS A 241 -23.29 -8.99 -1.17
C LYS A 241 -23.51 -7.68 -1.93
N LEU A 242 -22.43 -6.99 -2.28
CA LEU A 242 -22.48 -5.77 -3.09
C LEU A 242 -23.18 -6.01 -4.42
N GLU A 243 -22.90 -7.13 -5.08
CA GLU A 243 -23.57 -7.50 -6.32
C GLU A 243 -25.08 -7.70 -6.13
N LYS A 244 -25.53 -8.26 -4.99
CA LYS A 244 -26.96 -8.41 -4.69
C LYS A 244 -27.64 -7.06 -4.49
N VAL A 245 -26.96 -6.13 -3.82
CA VAL A 245 -27.42 -4.75 -3.62
C VAL A 245 -27.53 -4.05 -4.97
N ALA A 246 -26.48 -4.12 -5.80
CA ALA A 246 -26.47 -3.55 -7.16
C ALA A 246 -27.60 -4.13 -8.06
N LEU A 247 -27.85 -5.45 -7.97
CA LEU A 247 -28.96 -6.09 -8.69
C LEU A 247 -30.34 -5.61 -8.21
N ALA A 248 -30.52 -5.35 -6.92
CA ALA A 248 -31.76 -4.80 -6.38
C ALA A 248 -31.97 -3.38 -6.90
N ARG A 249 -30.97 -2.50 -6.77
CA ARG A 249 -30.98 -1.13 -7.31
C ARG A 249 -31.29 -1.08 -8.80
N ARG A 250 -30.69 -1.96 -9.59
CA ARG A 250 -30.96 -2.04 -11.04
C ARG A 250 -32.42 -2.36 -11.35
N ARG A 251 -33.09 -3.21 -10.55
CA ARG A 251 -34.52 -3.53 -10.72
C ARG A 251 -35.41 -2.32 -10.44
N GLU A 252 -34.94 -1.40 -9.61
CA GLU A 252 -35.60 -0.13 -9.30
C GLU A 252 -35.28 0.97 -10.33
N GLY A 253 -34.45 0.67 -11.34
CA GLY A 253 -34.07 1.63 -12.37
C GLY A 253 -33.00 2.63 -11.95
N LEU A 254 -32.33 2.37 -10.81
CA LEU A 254 -31.25 3.21 -10.31
C LEU A 254 -29.93 2.98 -11.07
N PRO A 255 -29.04 3.99 -11.11
CA PRO A 255 -27.73 3.85 -11.76
C PRO A 255 -26.85 2.80 -11.06
N ALA A 256 -25.85 2.31 -11.80
CA ALA A 256 -24.83 1.39 -11.29
C ALA A 256 -24.06 2.01 -10.13
N LEU A 257 -23.65 1.19 -9.16
CA LEU A 257 -22.84 1.63 -8.03
C LEU A 257 -21.42 1.94 -8.47
N ILE A 258 -20.75 2.87 -7.78
CA ILE A 258 -19.34 3.20 -7.99
C ILE A 258 -18.53 2.72 -6.80
N LEU A 259 -17.56 1.84 -7.04
CA LEU A 259 -16.61 1.39 -6.01
C LEU A 259 -15.22 1.94 -6.33
N ILE A 260 -14.70 2.79 -5.45
CA ILE A 260 -13.39 3.43 -5.61
C ILE A 260 -12.39 2.78 -4.66
N ILE A 261 -11.36 2.16 -5.23
CA ILE A 261 -10.23 1.59 -4.47
C ILE A 261 -9.02 2.49 -4.67
N ASN A 262 -8.74 3.30 -3.66
CA ASN A 262 -7.66 4.27 -3.71
C ASN A 262 -6.31 3.64 -3.35
N SER A 263 -5.21 4.21 -3.86
CA SER A 263 -3.84 3.81 -3.52
C SER A 263 -3.56 2.32 -3.72
N THR A 264 -4.02 1.74 -4.83
CA THR A 264 -3.88 0.31 -5.15
C THR A 264 -2.43 -0.16 -5.19
N HIS A 265 -1.48 0.72 -5.47
CA HIS A 265 -0.04 0.46 -5.39
C HIS A 265 0.46 0.05 -3.99
N LEU A 266 -0.31 0.30 -2.92
CA LEU A 266 0.02 -0.16 -1.57
C LEU A 266 -0.22 -1.65 -1.35
N VAL A 267 -0.95 -2.31 -2.25
CA VAL A 267 -1.02 -3.78 -2.27
C VAL A 267 0.39 -4.30 -2.54
N ARG A 268 0.84 -5.32 -1.81
CA ARG A 268 2.19 -5.86 -2.01
C ARG A 268 2.22 -6.69 -3.29
N ASP A 269 3.36 -6.65 -3.98
CA ASP A 269 3.62 -7.57 -5.09
C ASP A 269 4.15 -8.93 -4.57
N ASP A 270 3.39 -9.52 -3.65
CA ASP A 270 3.58 -10.87 -3.14
C ASP A 270 2.40 -11.77 -3.56
N HIS A 271 2.43 -13.05 -3.20
CA HIS A 271 1.40 -14.01 -3.61
C HIS A 271 -0.02 -13.55 -3.19
N ASP A 272 -0.16 -13.11 -1.93
CA ASP A 272 -1.43 -12.68 -1.35
C ASP A 272 -1.97 -11.41 -2.02
N GLY A 273 -1.11 -10.41 -2.24
CA GLY A 273 -1.50 -9.18 -2.93
C GLY A 273 -1.80 -9.39 -4.41
N GLN A 274 -1.05 -10.27 -5.08
CA GLN A 274 -1.32 -10.65 -6.47
C GLN A 274 -2.66 -11.38 -6.62
N ASP A 275 -3.01 -12.26 -5.69
CA ASP A 275 -4.31 -12.95 -5.66
C ASP A 275 -5.45 -11.96 -5.40
N LEU A 276 -5.25 -11.02 -4.48
CA LEU A 276 -6.22 -9.95 -4.20
C LEU A 276 -6.52 -9.10 -5.44
N LEU A 277 -5.47 -8.62 -6.13
CA LEU A 277 -5.65 -7.81 -7.34
C LEU A 277 -6.32 -8.60 -8.47
N GLU A 278 -5.99 -9.87 -8.61
CA GLU A 278 -6.62 -10.74 -9.61
C GLU A 278 -8.11 -10.95 -9.32
N MET A 279 -8.48 -11.21 -8.06
CA MET A 279 -9.88 -11.32 -7.65
C MET A 279 -10.65 -10.01 -7.88
N ILE A 280 -10.08 -8.86 -7.49
CA ILE A 280 -10.67 -7.54 -7.73
C ILE A 280 -10.88 -7.31 -9.23
N GLN A 281 -9.89 -7.68 -10.05
CA GLN A 281 -9.98 -7.53 -11.49
C GLN A 281 -11.09 -8.41 -12.09
N GLN A 282 -11.16 -9.68 -11.70
CA GLN A 282 -12.20 -10.59 -12.17
C GLN A 282 -13.60 -10.06 -11.85
N ARG A 283 -13.78 -9.51 -10.64
CA ARG A 283 -15.04 -8.87 -10.22
C ARG A 283 -15.34 -7.60 -11.01
N ALA A 284 -14.35 -6.73 -11.19
CA ALA A 284 -14.50 -5.51 -11.98
C ALA A 284 -14.89 -5.80 -13.43
N GLU A 285 -14.29 -6.81 -14.07
CA GLU A 285 -14.65 -7.27 -15.42
C GLU A 285 -16.11 -7.77 -15.49
N GLN A 286 -16.53 -8.58 -14.53
CA GLN A 286 -17.90 -9.10 -14.45
C GLN A 286 -18.93 -7.99 -14.22
N TRP A 287 -18.65 -7.06 -13.30
CA TRP A 287 -19.55 -5.94 -12.99
C TRP A 287 -19.62 -4.93 -14.12
N ALA A 288 -18.50 -4.65 -14.80
CA ALA A 288 -18.47 -3.85 -16.01
C ALA A 288 -19.33 -4.50 -17.12
N ALA A 289 -19.20 -5.81 -17.35
CA ALA A 289 -19.99 -6.51 -18.37
C ALA A 289 -21.50 -6.49 -18.09
N SER A 290 -21.90 -6.55 -16.82
CA SER A 290 -23.30 -6.57 -16.38
C SER A 290 -23.89 -5.18 -16.07
N ASN A 291 -23.06 -4.13 -16.08
CA ASN A 291 -23.38 -2.76 -15.69
C ASN A 291 -24.03 -2.66 -14.29
N LEU A 292 -23.44 -3.37 -13.32
CA LEU A 292 -23.90 -3.38 -11.93
C LEU A 292 -23.08 -2.46 -11.03
N VAL A 293 -21.75 -2.55 -11.16
CA VAL A 293 -20.78 -1.77 -10.40
C VAL A 293 -19.70 -1.27 -11.36
N THR A 294 -19.36 0.01 -11.29
CA THR A 294 -18.20 0.59 -11.97
C THR A 294 -17.08 0.69 -10.95
N THR A 295 -16.02 -0.09 -11.15
CA THR A 295 -14.83 -0.05 -10.27
C THR A 295 -13.85 1.01 -10.78
N VAL A 296 -13.34 1.84 -9.87
CA VAL A 296 -12.30 2.84 -10.15
C VAL A 296 -11.10 2.55 -9.25
N LEU A 297 -9.98 2.18 -9.85
CA LEU A 297 -8.71 1.93 -9.18
C LEU A 297 -7.81 3.16 -9.35
N ASN A 298 -7.06 3.53 -8.32
CA ASN A 298 -6.06 4.59 -8.39
C ASN A 298 -4.69 4.07 -7.96
N SER A 299 -3.67 4.21 -8.82
CA SER A 299 -2.31 3.76 -8.57
C SER A 299 -1.28 4.85 -8.86
N ASP A 300 -0.23 4.91 -8.02
CA ASP A 300 0.94 5.74 -8.28
C ASP A 300 1.97 4.96 -9.13
N ASP A 301 1.98 3.64 -9.00
CA ASP A 301 3.01 2.78 -9.59
C ASP A 301 2.51 2.04 -10.84
N TYR A 302 3.45 1.75 -11.75
CA TYR A 302 3.20 1.08 -13.02
C TYR A 302 2.91 -0.41 -12.88
N TRP A 303 3.45 -1.08 -11.87
CA TRP A 303 3.32 -2.54 -11.72
C TRP A 303 1.85 -2.98 -11.61
N VAL A 304 0.99 -2.16 -10.99
CA VAL A 304 -0.46 -2.40 -10.90
C VAL A 304 -1.07 -2.46 -12.30
N TYR A 305 -0.69 -1.52 -13.19
CA TYR A 305 -1.12 -1.55 -14.58
C TYR A 305 -0.59 -2.79 -15.31
N GLU A 306 0.70 -3.13 -15.15
CA GLU A 306 1.30 -4.30 -15.79
C GLU A 306 0.59 -5.61 -15.36
N ARG A 307 0.26 -5.76 -14.07
CA ARG A 307 -0.49 -6.91 -13.54
C ARG A 307 -1.89 -6.99 -14.12
N LEU A 308 -2.63 -5.87 -14.11
CA LEU A 308 -4.01 -5.82 -14.60
C LEU A 308 -4.10 -5.95 -16.12
N LYS A 309 -3.08 -5.55 -16.88
CA LYS A 309 -3.09 -5.63 -18.35
C LYS A 309 -3.35 -7.05 -18.88
N ARG A 310 -3.01 -8.10 -18.12
CA ARG A 310 -3.16 -9.51 -18.53
C ARG A 310 -4.60 -9.93 -18.82
N TYR A 311 -5.55 -9.43 -18.05
CA TYR A 311 -6.97 -9.80 -18.16
C TYR A 311 -7.89 -8.61 -18.46
N ALA A 312 -7.32 -7.49 -18.91
CA ALA A 312 -8.03 -6.24 -19.15
C ALA A 312 -8.76 -6.24 -20.51
N THR A 313 -10.02 -6.68 -20.53
CA THR A 313 -10.91 -6.55 -21.69
C THR A 313 -11.76 -5.28 -21.63
N ARG A 314 -12.14 -4.84 -20.42
CA ARG A 314 -12.99 -3.65 -20.20
C ARG A 314 -12.31 -2.55 -19.39
N MET A 315 -11.03 -2.73 -19.07
CA MET A 315 -10.25 -1.72 -18.36
C MET A 315 -9.97 -0.53 -19.26
N GLU A 316 -10.18 0.66 -18.74
CA GLU A 316 -9.75 1.90 -19.37
C GLU A 316 -8.77 2.65 -18.46
N VAL A 317 -7.59 2.98 -19.01
CA VAL A 317 -6.55 3.70 -18.27
C VAL A 317 -6.75 5.20 -18.43
N ILE A 318 -6.66 5.94 -17.33
CA ILE A 318 -6.71 7.40 -17.29
C ILE A 318 -5.35 7.89 -16.76
N PRO A 319 -4.42 8.29 -17.64
CA PRO A 319 -3.15 8.85 -17.20
C PRO A 319 -3.37 10.23 -16.60
N VAL A 320 -2.75 10.50 -15.46
CA VAL A 320 -2.79 11.78 -14.75
C VAL A 320 -1.36 12.26 -14.53
N SER A 321 -0.89 13.16 -15.38
CA SER A 321 0.48 13.69 -15.32
C SER A 321 0.57 15.00 -14.53
N ASP A 322 1.79 15.53 -14.44
CA ASP A 322 2.04 16.90 -14.01
C ASP A 322 1.27 17.93 -14.86
N LEU A 323 0.97 19.09 -14.27
CA LEU A 323 0.27 20.16 -14.96
C LEU A 323 1.16 20.81 -16.03
N PRO A 324 0.61 21.12 -17.23
CA PRO A 324 1.30 21.98 -18.19
C PRO A 324 1.59 23.36 -17.59
N LYS A 325 2.64 24.03 -18.09
CA LYS A 325 3.14 25.31 -17.58
C LYS A 325 2.04 26.34 -17.28
N GLY A 326 1.19 26.64 -18.27
CA GLY A 326 0.13 27.64 -18.08
C GLY A 326 -0.79 27.32 -16.90
N ARG A 327 -1.20 26.05 -16.78
CA ARG A 327 -2.07 25.60 -15.67
C ARG A 327 -1.34 25.53 -14.34
N ALA A 328 -0.07 25.16 -14.34
CA ALA A 328 0.76 25.16 -13.14
C ALA A 328 0.90 26.58 -12.57
N ILE A 329 1.17 27.57 -13.43
CA ILE A 329 1.23 29.00 -13.07
C ILE A 329 -0.13 29.48 -12.53
N ASP A 330 -1.23 29.14 -13.20
CA ASP A 330 -2.58 29.53 -12.74
C ASP A 330 -2.99 28.85 -11.44
N ALA A 331 -2.57 27.60 -11.22
CA ALA A 331 -2.75 26.89 -9.96
C ALA A 331 -1.99 27.58 -8.83
N LEU A 332 -0.70 27.86 -9.03
CA LEU A 332 0.17 28.51 -8.07
C LEU A 332 -0.36 29.91 -7.71
N ARG A 333 -0.79 30.70 -8.70
CA ARG A 333 -1.41 32.02 -8.47
C ARG A 333 -2.64 31.92 -7.59
N ARG A 334 -3.53 30.95 -7.85
CA ARG A 334 -4.75 30.73 -7.06
C ARG A 334 -4.43 30.32 -5.63
N TYR A 335 -3.55 29.33 -5.45
CA TYR A 335 -3.13 28.89 -4.12
C TYR A 335 -2.51 30.02 -3.32
N ARG A 336 -1.66 30.85 -3.96
CA ARG A 336 -1.02 31.96 -3.26
C ARG A 336 -2.03 33.02 -2.80
N ARG A 337 -2.95 33.41 -3.69
CA ARG A 337 -4.03 34.34 -3.35
C ARG A 337 -4.88 33.80 -2.20
N GLN A 338 -5.13 32.50 -2.18
CA GLN A 338 -5.96 31.89 -1.14
C GLN A 338 -5.27 31.83 0.23
N TYR A 339 -4.01 31.38 0.27
CA TYR A 339 -3.30 31.20 1.54
C TYR A 339 -2.81 32.51 2.16
N PHE A 340 -2.42 33.47 1.33
CA PHE A 340 -1.79 34.73 1.77
C PHE A 340 -2.52 36.00 1.33
N GLY A 341 -3.52 35.92 0.44
CA GLY A 341 -4.12 37.11 -0.17
C GLY A 341 -3.21 37.81 -1.17
N GLU A 342 -2.10 37.17 -1.57
CA GLU A 342 -1.04 37.77 -2.39
C GLU A 342 -1.15 37.36 -3.86
N GLU A 343 -0.86 38.28 -4.77
CA GLU A 343 -0.60 37.98 -6.18
C GLU A 343 0.88 38.17 -6.50
N LEU A 344 1.53 37.08 -6.89
CA LEU A 344 2.92 37.12 -7.36
C LEU A 344 2.97 37.61 -8.81
N SER A 345 4.08 38.25 -9.18
CA SER A 345 4.35 38.62 -10.57
C SER A 345 4.48 37.37 -11.43
N HIS A 346 4.20 37.51 -12.73
CA HIS A 346 4.34 36.39 -13.68
C HIS A 346 5.76 35.82 -13.69
N GLU A 347 6.77 36.69 -13.65
CA GLU A 347 8.20 36.31 -13.62
C GLU A 347 8.53 35.41 -12.43
N VAL A 348 8.01 35.72 -11.24
CA VAL A 348 8.24 34.89 -10.03
C VAL A 348 7.51 33.55 -10.14
N LEU A 349 6.29 33.53 -10.67
CA LEU A 349 5.53 32.28 -10.88
C LEU A 349 6.23 31.36 -11.90
N GLU A 350 6.81 31.95 -12.94
CA GLU A 350 7.58 31.26 -13.96
C GLU A 350 8.89 30.71 -13.37
N GLU A 351 9.61 31.50 -12.57
CA GLU A 351 10.82 31.05 -11.87
C GLU A 351 10.53 29.87 -10.92
N ILE A 352 9.40 29.90 -10.20
CA ILE A 352 8.97 28.78 -9.37
C ILE A 352 8.72 27.54 -10.23
N TYR A 353 7.97 27.68 -11.33
CA TYR A 353 7.68 26.58 -12.24
C TYR A 353 8.96 25.98 -12.82
N ASP A 354 9.91 26.80 -13.24
CA ASP A 354 11.16 26.32 -13.85
C ASP A 354 12.03 25.52 -12.85
N LYS A 355 11.87 25.76 -11.55
CA LYS A 355 12.56 24.99 -10.49
C LYS A 355 11.86 23.67 -10.16
N VAL A 356 10.54 23.68 -9.93
CA VAL A 356 9.82 22.53 -9.36
C VAL A 356 8.90 21.79 -10.34
N GLY A 357 8.67 22.34 -11.52
CA GLY A 357 7.78 21.78 -12.54
C GLY A 357 6.28 21.86 -12.18
N GLY A 358 5.49 21.04 -12.88
CA GLY A 358 4.02 21.04 -12.80
C GLY A 358 3.41 20.14 -11.73
N ARG A 359 4.23 19.56 -10.83
CA ARG A 359 3.76 18.62 -9.81
C ARG A 359 2.88 19.33 -8.78
N LEU A 360 1.61 18.93 -8.70
CA LEU A 360 0.60 19.64 -7.88
C LEU A 360 0.98 19.70 -6.40
N SER A 361 1.52 18.61 -5.85
CA SER A 361 1.98 18.56 -4.46
C SER A 361 3.12 19.54 -4.18
N PHE A 362 4.04 19.75 -5.12
CA PHE A 362 5.12 20.73 -5.00
C PHE A 362 4.57 22.15 -5.07
N LEU A 363 3.73 22.45 -6.07
CA LEU A 363 3.10 23.77 -6.23
C LEU A 363 2.30 24.17 -4.99
N ASN A 364 1.52 23.26 -4.43
CA ASN A 364 0.75 23.51 -3.21
C ASN A 364 1.66 23.76 -1.99
N ARG A 365 2.71 22.94 -1.81
CA ARG A 365 3.70 23.15 -0.73
C ARG A 365 4.38 24.51 -0.85
N VAL A 366 4.81 24.88 -2.06
CA VAL A 366 5.45 26.17 -2.35
C VAL A 366 4.50 27.34 -2.08
N ALA A 367 3.25 27.26 -2.52
CA ALA A 367 2.26 28.30 -2.30
C ALA A 367 2.02 28.61 -0.80
N LYS A 368 2.07 27.58 0.05
CA LYS A 368 1.90 27.68 1.52
C LYS A 368 3.11 28.26 2.26
N ALA A 369 4.28 28.32 1.64
CA ALA A 369 5.49 28.81 2.30
C ALA A 369 5.61 30.33 2.23
N LYS A 370 6.01 30.95 3.34
CA LYS A 370 6.31 32.40 3.35
C LYS A 370 7.44 32.74 2.38
N ASP A 371 8.53 31.96 2.45
CA ASP A 371 9.68 32.05 1.56
C ASP A 371 9.60 30.89 0.54
N TYR A 372 8.89 31.15 -0.56
CA TYR A 372 8.63 30.16 -1.60
C TYR A 372 9.89 29.80 -2.39
N MET A 373 10.81 30.74 -2.61
CA MET A 373 12.06 30.50 -3.34
C MET A 373 12.98 29.56 -2.58
N LYS A 374 13.18 29.81 -1.28
CA LYS A 374 13.94 28.90 -0.43
C LYS A 374 13.31 27.51 -0.36
N LEU A 375 11.97 27.43 -0.36
CA LEU A 375 11.29 26.14 -0.38
C LEU A 375 11.53 25.40 -1.72
N CYS A 376 11.49 26.08 -2.87
CA CYS A 376 11.84 25.47 -4.16
C CYS A 376 13.25 24.86 -4.14
N ASP A 377 14.24 25.60 -3.62
CA ASP A 377 15.61 25.10 -3.50
C ASP A 377 15.68 23.89 -2.57
N SER A 378 14.97 23.93 -1.44
CA SER A 378 14.93 22.80 -0.50
C SER A 378 14.21 21.56 -1.07
N ILE A 379 13.26 21.73 -2.00
CA ILE A 379 12.62 20.61 -2.71
C ILE A 379 13.65 19.97 -3.64
N CYS A 380 14.38 20.76 -4.44
CA CYS A 380 15.43 20.24 -5.32
C CYS A 380 16.54 19.54 -4.51
N GLU A 381 16.96 20.12 -3.39
CA GLU A 381 17.94 19.53 -2.50
C GLU A 381 17.44 18.23 -1.84
N ALA A 382 16.15 18.16 -1.48
CA ALA A 382 15.55 16.97 -0.89
C ALA A 382 15.51 15.80 -1.89
N GLU A 383 15.15 16.05 -3.14
CA GLU A 383 15.12 15.03 -4.21
C GLU A 383 16.55 14.53 -4.52
N LYS A 384 17.52 15.45 -4.59
CA LYS A 384 18.95 15.09 -4.72
C LYS A 384 19.43 14.23 -3.55
N LYS A 385 19.13 14.63 -2.32
CA LYS A 385 19.49 13.86 -1.11
C LYS A 385 18.80 12.50 -1.09
N TRP A 386 17.55 12.42 -1.52
CA TRP A 386 16.81 11.16 -1.62
C TRP A 386 17.50 10.20 -2.58
N PHE A 387 17.83 10.65 -3.79
CA PHE A 387 18.52 9.83 -4.77
C PHE A 387 19.91 9.38 -4.29
N LEU A 388 20.71 10.28 -3.69
CA LEU A 388 22.02 9.92 -3.13
C LEU A 388 21.89 8.93 -1.97
N ASN A 389 20.97 9.15 -1.03
CA ASN A 389 20.80 8.24 0.11
C ASN A 389 20.32 6.83 -0.30
N LYS A 390 19.63 6.73 -1.43
CA LYS A 390 19.07 5.46 -1.92
C LYS A 390 19.97 4.73 -2.91
N CYS A 391 20.73 5.47 -3.72
CA CYS A 391 21.39 4.94 -4.90
C CYS A 391 22.85 5.39 -5.06
N TRP A 392 23.51 5.91 -4.01
CA TRP A 392 24.91 6.28 -4.12
C TRP A 392 25.83 5.07 -4.25
N ILE A 393 26.87 5.26 -5.07
CA ILE A 393 27.88 4.27 -5.43
C ILE A 393 29.17 4.48 -4.64
N LEU A 394 29.81 3.39 -4.23
CA LEU A 394 30.95 3.42 -3.31
C LEU A 394 32.32 3.49 -4.00
N GLY A 395 32.41 3.21 -5.30
CA GLY A 395 33.66 3.23 -6.06
C GLY A 395 34.43 1.90 -5.98
N PRO A 396 35.69 1.90 -6.45
CA PRO A 396 36.52 0.69 -6.53
C PRO A 396 36.93 0.13 -5.16
N GLU A 397 36.90 0.95 -4.12
CA GLU A 397 37.28 0.60 -2.74
C GLU A 397 36.11 -0.01 -1.94
N MET A 398 35.00 -0.35 -2.60
CA MET A 398 33.85 -0.95 -1.92
C MET A 398 34.15 -2.36 -1.41
N ASP A 399 33.59 -2.68 -0.26
CA ASP A 399 33.65 -4.01 0.35
C ASP A 399 32.83 -5.03 -0.47
N ASP A 400 33.16 -6.31 -0.33
CA ASP A 400 32.47 -7.42 -1.01
C ASP A 400 31.07 -7.64 -0.41
N ASP A 401 30.90 -7.35 0.88
CA ASP A 401 29.64 -7.56 1.62
C ASP A 401 28.50 -6.62 1.18
N VAL A 402 28.82 -5.51 0.51
CA VAL A 402 27.83 -4.51 0.05
C VAL A 402 27.44 -4.69 -1.43
N MET A 403 27.83 -5.80 -2.04
CA MET A 403 27.64 -6.07 -3.48
C MET A 403 26.19 -5.92 -3.95
N ASP A 404 25.19 -6.44 -3.22
CA ASP A 404 23.78 -6.37 -3.66
C ASP A 404 23.23 -4.95 -3.63
N GLU A 405 23.57 -4.17 -2.60
CA GLU A 405 23.24 -2.75 -2.51
C GLU A 405 23.92 -1.99 -3.66
N GLN A 406 25.18 -2.28 -3.95
CA GLN A 406 25.92 -1.60 -5.01
C GLN A 406 25.44 -1.97 -6.42
N LYS A 407 24.91 -3.17 -6.64
CA LYS A 407 24.17 -3.51 -7.86
C LYS A 407 22.91 -2.66 -8.01
N TYR A 408 22.16 -2.46 -6.92
CA TYR A 408 20.99 -1.58 -6.91
C TYR A 408 21.38 -0.11 -7.16
N SER A 409 22.37 0.41 -6.46
CA SER A 409 22.81 1.80 -6.63
C SER A 409 23.39 2.09 -8.01
N SER A 410 24.29 1.23 -8.49
CA SER A 410 24.96 1.43 -9.80
C SER A 410 23.97 1.34 -10.97
N ALA A 411 23.01 0.43 -10.96
CA ALA A 411 21.98 0.34 -12.00
C ALA A 411 21.14 1.63 -12.10
N ALA A 412 20.78 2.24 -10.97
CA ALA A 412 20.09 3.52 -10.95
C ALA A 412 20.98 4.66 -11.48
N MET A 413 22.25 4.72 -11.09
CA MET A 413 23.20 5.73 -11.57
C MET A 413 23.46 5.63 -13.07
N VAL A 414 23.58 4.42 -13.61
CA VAL A 414 23.71 4.19 -15.06
C VAL A 414 22.47 4.68 -15.81
N LEU A 415 21.26 4.40 -15.29
CA LEU A 415 20.02 4.87 -15.90
C LEU A 415 19.88 6.40 -15.82
N ALA A 416 20.23 7.01 -14.68
CA ALA A 416 20.25 8.47 -14.52
C ALA A 416 21.21 9.12 -15.51
N ARG A 417 22.44 8.58 -15.67
CA ARG A 417 23.40 9.04 -16.68
C ARG A 417 22.82 8.93 -18.09
N ALA A 418 22.19 7.81 -18.44
CA ALA A 418 21.58 7.61 -19.75
C ALA A 418 20.44 8.61 -20.03
N LEU A 419 19.64 8.98 -19.03
CA LEU A 419 18.62 10.03 -19.18
C LEU A 419 19.25 11.41 -19.41
N VAL A 420 20.33 11.74 -18.70
CA VAL A 420 21.07 13.01 -18.88
C VAL A 420 21.76 13.06 -20.26
N GLU A 421 22.34 11.97 -20.73
CA GLU A 421 22.89 11.86 -22.08
C GLU A 421 21.80 12.04 -23.13
N LYS A 422 20.67 11.35 -22.96
CA LYS A 422 19.51 11.49 -23.86
C LYS A 422 18.95 12.91 -23.90
N GLU A 423 18.94 13.62 -22.77
CA GLU A 423 18.52 15.02 -22.70
C GLU A 423 19.38 15.92 -23.59
N LYS A 424 20.68 15.63 -23.71
CA LYS A 424 21.60 16.38 -24.60
C LYS A 424 21.35 16.12 -26.09
N GLU A 425 20.79 14.96 -26.42
CA GLU A 425 20.47 14.56 -27.80
C GLU A 425 19.08 15.07 -28.25
N MET A 426 18.24 15.53 -27.33
CA MET A 426 16.90 16.02 -27.64
C MET A 426 16.94 17.36 -28.37
N GLU A 427 16.18 17.48 -29.46
CA GLU A 427 16.01 18.76 -30.19
C GLU A 427 15.39 19.86 -29.33
N LYS A 428 14.52 19.47 -28.38
CA LYS A 428 13.78 20.37 -27.50
C LYS A 428 13.64 19.77 -26.10
N THR A 429 14.06 20.52 -25.10
CA THR A 429 13.89 20.20 -23.67
C THR A 429 12.85 21.10 -22.98
N TYR A 430 12.37 22.12 -23.71
CA TYR A 430 11.41 23.09 -23.22
C TYR A 430 10.46 23.53 -24.33
N ASP A 431 9.19 23.65 -23.99
CA ASP A 431 8.15 24.22 -24.84
C ASP A 431 7.45 25.37 -24.08
N PRO A 432 7.23 26.55 -24.70
CA PRO A 432 6.62 27.69 -24.00
C PRO A 432 5.20 27.45 -23.48
N GLU A 433 4.41 26.58 -24.12
CA GLU A 433 3.02 26.29 -23.74
C GLU A 433 2.94 25.08 -22.79
N ILE A 434 3.68 24.02 -23.11
CA ILE A 434 3.65 22.75 -22.35
C ILE A 434 4.57 22.85 -21.11
N GLY A 435 5.74 23.46 -21.27
CA GLY A 435 6.79 23.62 -20.26
C GLY A 435 7.93 22.62 -20.41
N HIS A 436 8.41 22.06 -19.30
CA HIS A 436 9.53 21.11 -19.30
C HIS A 436 9.20 19.81 -20.04
N ILE A 437 10.07 19.41 -20.97
CA ILE A 437 10.02 18.13 -21.66
C ILE A 437 11.16 17.27 -21.15
N LEU A 438 10.85 16.35 -20.23
CA LEU A 438 11.84 15.45 -19.64
C LEU A 438 12.27 14.35 -20.65
N PRO A 439 13.54 13.91 -20.61
CA PRO A 439 14.00 12.77 -21.39
C PRO A 439 13.25 11.50 -20.98
N GLN A 440 12.94 10.65 -21.96
CA GLN A 440 12.23 9.40 -21.74
C GLN A 440 12.89 8.24 -22.48
N ILE A 441 13.06 7.09 -21.83
CA ILE A 441 13.63 5.87 -22.41
C ILE A 441 12.56 4.76 -22.37
N PRO A 442 12.28 4.05 -23.47
CA PRO A 442 11.35 2.92 -23.43
C PRO A 442 11.75 1.88 -22.37
N LEU A 443 10.79 1.30 -21.65
CA LEU A 443 11.03 0.40 -20.52
C LEU A 443 11.98 -0.77 -20.84
N HIS A 444 11.83 -1.37 -22.02
CA HIS A 444 12.72 -2.45 -22.44
C HIS A 444 14.18 -1.99 -22.64
N LYS A 445 14.39 -0.74 -23.09
CA LYS A 445 15.73 -0.14 -23.22
C LYS A 445 16.29 0.28 -21.88
N ALA A 446 15.45 0.81 -20.97
CA ALA A 446 15.89 1.08 -19.60
C ALA A 446 16.41 -0.23 -18.95
N ARG A 447 15.65 -1.33 -19.08
CA ARG A 447 16.06 -2.66 -18.61
C ARG A 447 17.38 -3.15 -19.22
N GLU A 448 17.61 -2.89 -20.51
CA GLU A 448 18.87 -3.20 -21.20
C GLU A 448 20.05 -2.40 -20.64
N ILE A 449 19.87 -1.08 -20.49
CA ILE A 449 20.89 -0.15 -19.96
C ILE A 449 21.31 -0.53 -18.54
N MET A 450 20.35 -0.88 -17.69
CA MET A 450 20.58 -1.19 -16.28
C MET A 450 21.20 -2.57 -16.06
N THR A 451 21.06 -3.49 -17.02
CA THR A 451 21.38 -4.93 -16.94
C THR A 451 20.63 -5.73 -15.85
N ARG A 452 20.18 -5.08 -14.78
CA ARG A 452 19.29 -5.57 -13.72
C ARG A 452 17.86 -5.07 -13.94
N ALA A 453 17.15 -5.77 -14.80
CA ALA A 453 15.80 -5.43 -15.22
C ALA A 453 14.76 -5.49 -14.09
N ASP A 454 15.06 -6.21 -13.01
CA ASP A 454 14.19 -6.42 -11.84
C ASP A 454 14.09 -5.17 -10.95
N PHE A 455 15.13 -4.32 -10.90
CA PHE A 455 15.12 -3.16 -10.01
C PHE A 455 14.24 -2.00 -10.46
N ILE A 456 13.85 -1.96 -11.74
CA ILE A 456 13.09 -0.82 -12.29
C ILE A 456 11.77 -0.57 -11.57
N GLN A 457 11.12 -1.64 -11.11
CA GLN A 457 9.88 -1.56 -10.34
C GLN A 457 10.12 -0.95 -8.96
N SER A 458 11.22 -1.31 -8.29
CA SER A 458 11.58 -0.73 -7.00
C SER A 458 11.91 0.76 -7.11
N TYR A 459 12.59 1.19 -8.18
CA TYR A 459 12.86 2.61 -8.39
C TYR A 459 11.60 3.43 -8.71
N ASP A 460 10.62 2.83 -9.42
CA ASP A 460 9.30 3.42 -9.66
C ASP A 460 8.57 3.64 -8.33
N HIS A 461 8.54 2.59 -7.50
CA HIS A 461 7.94 2.63 -6.15
C HIS A 461 8.63 3.64 -5.22
N ASP A 462 9.95 3.77 -5.29
CA ASP A 462 10.74 4.73 -4.51
C ASP A 462 10.69 6.16 -5.07
N ASN A 463 9.90 6.43 -6.12
CA ASN A 463 9.76 7.75 -6.76
C ASN A 463 11.09 8.32 -7.29
N ILE A 464 12.00 7.47 -7.75
CA ILE A 464 13.27 7.89 -8.36
C ILE A 464 13.09 8.02 -9.87
N PHE A 465 12.60 6.96 -10.49
CA PHE A 465 12.14 6.96 -11.87
C PHE A 465 10.62 6.83 -11.88
N THR A 466 9.99 7.17 -12.99
CA THR A 466 8.58 6.87 -13.22
C THR A 466 8.46 6.12 -14.54
N ILE A 467 7.61 5.09 -14.55
CA ILE A 467 7.16 4.41 -15.76
C ILE A 467 5.74 4.88 -16.10
N ASP A 468 5.58 5.57 -17.24
CA ASP A 468 4.26 6.03 -17.66
C ASP A 468 3.39 4.90 -18.23
N SER A 469 2.11 5.19 -18.47
CA SER A 469 1.16 4.23 -19.09
C SER A 469 1.57 3.72 -20.49
N ARG A 470 2.51 4.41 -21.17
CA ARG A 470 3.07 4.01 -22.47
C ARG A 470 4.38 3.22 -22.33
N ALA A 471 4.73 2.83 -21.10
CA ALA A 471 5.96 2.13 -20.77
C ALA A 471 7.22 2.94 -21.10
N MET A 472 7.18 4.26 -20.85
CA MET A 472 8.32 5.16 -20.97
C MET A 472 8.85 5.51 -19.58
N VAL A 473 10.17 5.35 -19.40
CA VAL A 473 10.90 5.61 -18.16
C VAL A 473 11.51 7.01 -18.21
N ARG A 474 11.30 7.79 -17.16
CA ARG A 474 11.87 9.13 -16.97
C ARG A 474 12.21 9.37 -15.51
N ALA A 475 12.89 10.47 -15.19
CA ALA A 475 12.94 10.96 -13.82
C ALA A 475 11.52 11.21 -13.30
N ASP A 476 11.26 10.92 -12.02
CA ASP A 476 9.94 11.08 -11.43
C ASP A 476 9.43 12.52 -11.63
N SER A 477 10.28 13.51 -11.34
CA SER A 477 9.94 14.93 -11.37
C SER A 477 11.02 15.80 -12.01
N VAL A 478 10.68 17.06 -12.28
CA VAL A 478 11.66 18.07 -12.75
C VAL A 478 12.80 18.25 -11.72
N PRO A 479 12.54 18.42 -10.41
CA PRO A 479 13.58 18.37 -9.38
C PRO A 479 14.48 17.14 -9.41
N MET A 480 13.93 15.95 -9.65
CA MET A 480 14.72 14.72 -9.74
C MET A 480 15.63 14.72 -10.99
N GLN A 481 15.13 15.18 -12.15
CA GLN A 481 15.99 15.36 -13.33
C GLN A 481 17.09 16.39 -13.08
N ASN A 482 16.79 17.49 -12.39
CA ASN A 482 17.80 18.47 -11.98
C ASN A 482 18.88 17.83 -11.10
N ALA A 483 18.49 16.94 -10.18
CA ALA A 483 19.42 16.18 -9.35
C ALA A 483 20.32 15.26 -10.18
N PHE A 484 19.76 14.56 -11.18
CA PHE A 484 20.56 13.74 -12.09
C PHE A 484 21.59 14.56 -12.85
N ARG A 485 21.21 15.72 -13.40
CA ARG A 485 22.14 16.62 -14.10
C ARG A 485 23.28 17.07 -13.20
N ASP A 486 22.97 17.49 -11.98
CA ASP A 486 23.96 17.97 -11.01
C ASP A 486 24.96 16.84 -10.67
N ILE A 487 24.45 15.67 -10.28
CA ILE A 487 25.31 14.54 -9.87
C ILE A 487 26.18 14.05 -11.03
N CYS A 488 25.60 13.89 -12.23
CA CYS A 488 26.37 13.48 -13.41
C CYS A 488 27.39 14.55 -13.87
N SER A 489 27.29 15.79 -13.39
CA SER A 489 28.26 16.85 -13.67
C SER A 489 29.42 16.92 -12.67
N TRP A 490 29.39 16.11 -11.60
CA TRP A 490 30.47 16.09 -10.61
C TRP A 490 31.79 15.62 -11.21
N GLU A 491 32.88 16.29 -10.81
CA GLU A 491 34.21 15.92 -11.24
C GLU A 491 34.54 14.48 -10.81
N GLY A 492 34.94 13.64 -11.77
CA GLY A 492 35.26 12.24 -11.53
C GLY A 492 34.05 11.30 -11.40
N PHE A 493 32.81 11.77 -11.60
CA PHE A 493 31.61 10.92 -11.53
C PHE A 493 31.71 9.67 -12.41
N ASP A 494 32.03 9.83 -13.70
CA ASP A 494 32.10 8.70 -14.64
C ASP A 494 33.16 7.67 -14.22
N LYS A 495 34.32 8.13 -13.76
CA LYS A 495 35.39 7.26 -13.25
C LYS A 495 34.98 6.53 -11.98
N HIS A 496 34.25 7.20 -11.08
CA HIS A 496 33.75 6.61 -9.83
C HIS A 496 32.67 5.56 -10.11
N LEU A 497 31.80 5.82 -11.09
CA LEU A 497 30.80 4.87 -11.58
C LEU A 497 31.45 3.66 -12.25
N GLU A 498 32.39 3.88 -13.17
CA GLU A 498 33.12 2.81 -13.85
C GLU A 498 33.88 1.93 -12.85
N GLY A 499 34.59 2.53 -11.89
CA GLY A 499 35.29 1.78 -10.85
C GLY A 499 34.36 0.96 -9.94
N THR A 500 33.13 1.44 -9.68
CA THR A 500 32.12 0.65 -8.97
C THR A 500 31.67 -0.56 -9.80
N LEU A 501 31.40 -0.36 -11.10
CA LEU A 501 30.96 -1.43 -12.01
C LEU A 501 32.05 -2.49 -12.21
N GLU A 502 33.30 -2.07 -12.37
CA GLU A 502 34.46 -2.97 -12.44
C GLU A 502 34.60 -3.80 -11.16
N ARG A 503 34.52 -3.15 -9.98
CA ARG A 503 34.61 -3.85 -8.70
C ARG A 503 33.48 -4.87 -8.50
N ILE A 504 32.24 -4.55 -8.90
CA ILE A 504 31.13 -5.51 -8.91
C ILE A 504 31.48 -6.71 -9.81
N GLY A 505 32.00 -6.46 -11.00
CA GLY A 505 32.42 -7.49 -11.94
C GLY A 505 33.51 -8.41 -11.38
N ASP A 506 34.50 -7.83 -10.71
CA ASP A 506 35.60 -8.57 -10.07
C ASP A 506 35.09 -9.50 -8.97
N ILE A 507 34.24 -8.99 -8.07
CA ILE A 507 33.64 -9.79 -6.98
C ILE A 507 32.81 -10.94 -7.53
N GLU A 508 31.97 -10.67 -8.54
CA GLU A 508 31.19 -11.72 -9.19
C GLU A 508 32.07 -12.77 -9.88
N SER A 509 33.21 -12.35 -10.45
CA SER A 509 34.15 -13.26 -11.09
C SER A 509 34.78 -14.23 -10.08
N LEU A 510 35.16 -13.74 -8.89
CA LEU A 510 35.69 -14.54 -7.79
C LEU A 510 34.63 -15.54 -7.28
N GLY A 511 33.38 -15.11 -7.11
CA GLY A 511 32.29 -15.99 -6.69
C GLY A 511 31.96 -17.12 -7.69
N ARG A 512 32.30 -16.94 -8.98
CA ARG A 512 32.14 -17.97 -10.02
C ARG A 512 33.33 -18.94 -10.11
N THR A 513 34.48 -18.60 -9.53
CA THR A 513 35.61 -19.54 -9.47
C THR A 513 35.33 -20.63 -8.45
N ARG A 514 35.27 -21.89 -8.92
CA ARG A 514 35.12 -23.05 -8.02
C ARG A 514 36.45 -23.34 -7.35
N GLU A 515 36.48 -23.32 -6.03
CA GLU A 515 37.61 -23.84 -5.27
C GLU A 515 37.69 -25.36 -5.43
N LEU A 516 38.81 -25.86 -5.94
CA LEU A 516 39.10 -27.30 -6.00
C LEU A 516 39.94 -27.69 -4.79
N THR A 517 39.29 -28.13 -3.71
CA THR A 517 39.99 -28.66 -2.53
C THR A 517 40.41 -30.12 -2.79
N ILE A 518 41.70 -30.35 -3.01
CA ILE A 518 42.27 -31.67 -3.29
C ILE A 518 42.71 -32.34 -1.97
N LYS A 519 41.80 -33.09 -1.34
CA LYS A 519 41.96 -33.63 0.04
C LYS A 519 43.11 -34.63 0.21
N ASP A 520 43.47 -35.37 -0.83
CA ASP A 520 44.38 -36.53 -0.70
C ASP A 520 45.87 -36.12 -0.66
N LEU A 521 46.18 -34.86 -1.00
CA LEU A 521 47.53 -34.29 -0.85
C LEU A 521 47.94 -34.13 0.63
N TRP A 522 46.99 -34.08 1.57
CA TRP A 522 47.27 -33.99 3.01
C TRP A 522 47.82 -35.28 3.61
N ASN A 523 47.61 -36.44 2.97
CA ASN A 523 48.08 -37.75 3.44
C ASN A 523 49.23 -38.29 2.58
N GLN A 524 50.11 -37.43 2.06
CA GLN A 524 51.18 -37.78 1.11
C GLN A 524 50.67 -38.38 -0.22
N GLY A 525 49.39 -38.24 -0.54
CA GLY A 525 48.84 -38.67 -1.81
C GLY A 525 49.45 -37.90 -2.97
N LYS A 526 49.57 -38.56 -4.13
CA LYS A 526 50.13 -37.98 -5.34
C LYS A 526 49.08 -37.97 -6.43
N TYR A 527 49.01 -36.87 -7.17
CA TYR A 527 48.09 -36.75 -8.29
C TYR A 527 48.85 -36.72 -9.59
N GLN A 528 48.40 -37.55 -10.53
CA GLN A 528 48.96 -37.67 -11.86
C GLN A 528 47.99 -37.03 -12.86
N LEU A 529 48.34 -35.89 -13.44
CA LEU A 529 47.65 -35.32 -14.59
C LEU A 529 48.20 -35.94 -15.87
N ALA A 530 47.38 -36.74 -16.53
CA ALA A 530 47.62 -37.12 -17.93
C ALA A 530 47.04 -36.04 -18.84
N MET A 531 47.90 -35.30 -19.54
CA MET A 531 47.47 -34.33 -20.55
C MET A 531 47.18 -35.08 -21.84
N ARG A 532 45.93 -35.02 -22.31
CA ARG A 532 45.49 -35.64 -23.57
C ARG A 532 45.14 -34.58 -24.59
N ASP A 533 45.60 -34.78 -25.83
CA ASP A 533 45.21 -33.94 -26.96
C ASP A 533 43.72 -34.14 -27.31
N PRO A 534 43.09 -33.22 -28.07
CA PRO A 534 41.68 -33.31 -28.47
C PRO A 534 41.30 -34.59 -29.23
N LYS A 535 42.28 -35.35 -29.73
CA LYS A 535 42.12 -36.66 -30.39
C LYS A 535 42.34 -37.86 -29.45
N GLY A 536 42.41 -37.61 -28.13
CA GLY A 536 42.52 -38.65 -27.09
C GLY A 536 43.88 -39.32 -26.97
N ARG A 537 44.95 -38.73 -27.55
CA ARG A 537 46.32 -39.26 -27.45
C ARG A 537 47.02 -38.62 -26.25
N ASP A 538 47.72 -39.44 -25.47
CA ASP A 538 48.49 -38.96 -24.33
C ASP A 538 49.68 -38.11 -24.81
N ASN A 539 49.74 -36.86 -24.36
CA ASN A 539 50.72 -35.86 -24.77
C ASN A 539 51.68 -35.48 -23.62
N GLY A 540 51.75 -36.35 -22.61
CA GLY A 540 52.62 -36.17 -21.44
C GLY A 540 51.87 -36.37 -20.13
N VAL A 541 52.63 -36.66 -19.09
CA VAL A 541 52.11 -36.88 -17.74
C VAL A 541 52.87 -35.98 -16.78
N ALA A 542 52.14 -35.19 -16.00
CA ALA A 542 52.67 -34.36 -14.94
C ALA A 542 52.20 -34.91 -13.59
N GLU A 543 53.12 -35.17 -12.68
CA GLU A 543 52.81 -35.61 -11.31
C GLU A 543 53.12 -34.46 -10.37
N PHE A 544 52.19 -34.16 -9.46
CA PHE A 544 52.44 -33.20 -8.39
C PHE A 544 52.11 -33.82 -7.04
N SER A 545 52.99 -33.56 -6.07
CA SER A 545 52.94 -34.07 -4.71
C SER A 545 53.34 -32.96 -3.73
N VAL A 546 52.89 -33.06 -2.49
CA VAL A 546 53.32 -32.13 -1.43
C VAL A 546 54.79 -32.38 -1.09
N VAL A 547 55.60 -31.31 -1.08
CA VAL A 547 56.98 -31.39 -0.57
C VAL A 547 56.91 -31.29 0.94
N GLU A 548 57.39 -32.31 1.66
CA GLU A 548 57.50 -32.25 3.11
C GLU A 548 58.49 -31.15 3.50
N GLY A 549 58.05 -30.23 4.37
CA GLY A 549 58.93 -29.19 4.90
C GLY A 549 60.12 -29.84 5.62
N GLN A 550 61.32 -29.31 5.40
CA GLN A 550 62.51 -29.75 6.13
C GLN A 550 62.23 -29.64 7.63
N LYS A 551 62.27 -30.78 8.33
CA LYS A 551 62.37 -30.78 9.78
C LYS A 551 63.74 -30.18 10.09
N GLU A 552 63.77 -29.04 10.76
CA GLU A 552 64.97 -28.59 11.44
C GLU A 552 65.29 -29.66 12.47
N ASP A 553 66.37 -30.40 12.23
CA ASP A 553 66.95 -31.32 13.21
C ASP A 553 67.48 -30.44 14.36
N GLU A 554 66.74 -30.39 15.47
CA GLU A 554 67.24 -29.95 16.77
C GLU A 554 68.22 -31.01 17.27
N ASP A 555 69.51 -30.86 16.94
CA ASP A 555 70.61 -31.61 17.57
C ASP A 555 71.27 -30.78 18.69
N ASP A 556 71.14 -31.33 19.91
CA ASP A 556 71.84 -31.11 21.20
C ASP A 556 71.72 -29.78 21.98
#